data_AF-G0QM46-F1
#
_entry.id   AF-G0QM46-F1
#
_cell.length_a   1.000
_cell.length_b   1.000
_cell.length_c   1.000
_cell.angle_alpha   90.00
_cell.angle_beta   90.00
_cell.angle_gamma   90.00
#
_symmetry.space_group_name_H-M   'P 1'
#
loop_
_entity.id
_entity.type
_entity.pdbx_description
1 polymer ?
#
loop_
_entity_poly.entity_id
_entity_poly.type
_entity_poly.pdbx_seq_one_letter_code
_entity_poly.pdbx_strand_id
1 'polypeptide(L)'
;DKPIDAHRKANPEILAHEQKREIQLHLLELREKLEEMGVQEEEIEQRLKIAEQKLKEKIEKGELMNSKDSHQQKVAKEKQYEKIKEAFNIKNDYKVGKSFDFDGQKQEILQKQYNKELEKREKIEKFKMQKREEKKQKKQKKIYKRNKQKQSKKNKKKSQG
;
A
#
# COMPACT_ATOMS: atom_id res chain seq x y z
N ASP A 1 -26.85 6.35 -12.20
CA ASP A 1 -26.70 5.05 -11.51
C ASP A 1 -25.39 4.96 -10.76
N LYS A 2 -25.44 4.80 -9.44
CA LYS A 2 -24.22 4.53 -8.65
C LYS A 2 -23.75 3.11 -9.01
N PRO A 3 -22.47 2.89 -9.34
CA PRO A 3 -21.97 1.54 -9.53
C PRO A 3 -22.25 0.75 -8.25
N ILE A 4 -22.89 -0.41 -8.40
CA ILE A 4 -23.11 -1.34 -7.31
C ILE A 4 -21.73 -1.77 -6.85
N ASP A 5 -21.21 -1.12 -5.81
CA ASP A 5 -19.97 -1.53 -5.18
C ASP A 5 -20.24 -2.89 -4.54
N ALA A 6 -19.87 -3.95 -5.25
CA ALA A 6 -20.12 -5.34 -4.89
C ALA A 6 -19.43 -5.73 -3.57
N HIS A 7 -18.58 -4.86 -3.03
CA HIS A 7 -17.80 -5.08 -1.82
C HIS A 7 -17.95 -3.91 -0.85
N ARG A 8 -19.13 -3.77 -0.23
CA ARG A 8 -19.26 -2.88 0.93
C ARG A 8 -18.41 -3.42 2.07
N LYS A 9 -17.34 -2.69 2.39
CA LYS A 9 -16.47 -2.95 3.55
C LYS A 9 -17.30 -2.98 4.83
N ALA A 10 -16.87 -3.81 5.79
CA ALA A 10 -17.44 -3.77 7.13
C ALA A 10 -17.14 -2.40 7.76
N ASN A 11 -18.14 -1.77 8.40
CA ASN A 11 -17.93 -0.54 9.15
C ASN A 11 -17.17 -0.89 10.46
N PRO A 12 -15.99 -0.30 10.72
CA PRO A 12 -15.22 -0.57 11.94
C PRO A 12 -15.99 -0.24 13.22
N GLU A 13 -16.88 0.77 13.19
CA GLU A 13 -17.70 1.14 14.36
C GLU A 13 -18.68 0.03 14.74
N ILE A 14 -19.30 -0.59 13.73
CA ILE A 14 -20.24 -1.69 13.94
C ILE A 14 -19.51 -2.91 14.49
N LEU A 15 -18.33 -3.22 13.95
CA LEU A 15 -17.50 -4.33 14.43
C LEU A 15 -17.10 -4.14 15.90
N ALA A 16 -16.69 -2.94 16.29
CA ALA A 16 -16.32 -2.64 17.67
C ALA A 16 -17.53 -2.74 18.62
N HIS A 17 -18.72 -2.35 18.15
CA HIS A 17 -19.95 -2.47 18.92
C HIS A 17 -20.38 -3.93 19.09
N GLU A 18 -20.28 -4.75 18.04
CA GLU A 18 -20.56 -6.19 18.09
C GLU A 18 -19.65 -6.90 19.10
N GLN A 19 -18.34 -6.62 19.07
CA GLN A 19 -17.38 -7.17 20.04
C GLN A 19 -17.74 -6.79 21.48
N LYS A 20 -18.10 -5.52 21.73
CA LYS A 20 -18.55 -5.08 23.06
C LYS A 20 -19.83 -5.79 23.48
N ARG A 21 -20.79 -5.93 22.57
CA ARG A 21 -22.05 -6.64 22.81
C ARG A 21 -21.80 -8.09 23.19
N GLU A 22 -20.89 -8.77 22.52
CA GLU A 22 -20.55 -10.17 22.81
C GLU A 22 -19.94 -10.34 24.20
N ILE A 23 -19.04 -9.44 24.60
CA ILE A 23 -18.48 -9.44 25.96
C ILE A 23 -19.60 -9.24 26.99
N GLN A 24 -20.45 -8.23 26.80
CA GLN A 24 -21.54 -7.92 27.74
C GLN A 24 -22.54 -9.08 27.86
N LEU A 25 -22.88 -9.75 26.75
CA LEU A 25 -23.74 -10.93 26.77
C LEU A 25 -23.12 -12.07 27.58
N HIS A 26 -21.83 -12.38 27.35
CA HIS A 26 -21.15 -13.43 28.11
C HIS A 26 -21.03 -13.10 29.60
N LEU A 27 -20.80 -11.83 29.95
CA LEU A 27 -20.78 -11.40 31.35
C LEU A 27 -22.15 -11.52 32.01
N LEU A 28 -23.22 -11.16 31.29
CA LEU A 28 -24.59 -11.32 31.78
C LEU A 28 -24.92 -12.80 32.03
N GLU A 29 -24.65 -13.66 31.05
CA GLU A 29 -24.87 -15.11 31.19
C GLU A 29 -24.04 -15.72 32.33
N LEU A 30 -22.82 -15.24 32.54
CA LEU A 30 -21.97 -15.70 33.64
C LEU A 30 -22.51 -15.23 34.99
N ARG A 31 -23.02 -14.00 35.07
CA ARG A 31 -23.64 -13.45 36.28
C ARG A 31 -24.86 -14.26 36.68
N GLU A 32 -25.80 -14.47 35.75
CA GLU A 32 -27.02 -15.25 35.99
C GLU A 32 -26.69 -16.64 36.54
N LYS A 33 -25.72 -17.33 35.94
CA LYS A 33 -25.26 -18.65 36.43
C LYS A 33 -24.69 -18.61 37.84
N LEU A 34 -23.92 -17.59 38.19
CA LEU A 34 -23.33 -17.48 39.54
C LEU A 34 -24.38 -17.11 40.59
N GLU A 35 -25.38 -16.30 40.22
CA GLU A 35 -26.53 -15.98 41.07
C GLU A 35 -27.40 -17.22 41.31
N GLU A 36 -27.67 -18.02 40.28
CA GLU A 36 -28.36 -19.32 40.41
C GLU A 36 -27.61 -20.30 41.32
N MET A 37 -26.27 -20.24 41.33
CA MET A 37 -25.42 -21.05 42.21
C MET A 37 -25.33 -20.49 43.65
N GLY A 38 -25.95 -19.35 43.95
CA GLY A 38 -25.94 -18.73 45.27
C GLY A 38 -24.58 -18.20 45.71
N VAL A 39 -23.72 -17.81 44.77
CA VAL A 39 -22.41 -17.20 45.06
C VAL A 39 -22.61 -15.79 45.63
N GLN A 40 -21.73 -15.33 46.52
CA GLN A 40 -21.81 -13.99 47.08
C GLN A 40 -21.49 -12.91 46.03
N GLU A 41 -22.18 -11.76 46.10
CA GLU A 41 -22.07 -10.65 45.14
C GLU A 41 -20.62 -10.17 44.93
N GLU A 42 -19.84 -10.08 46.02
CA GLU A 42 -18.44 -9.65 45.97
C GLU A 42 -17.55 -10.61 45.15
N GLU A 43 -17.80 -11.92 45.28
CA GLU A 43 -17.08 -12.94 44.53
C GLU A 43 -17.55 -12.99 43.07
N ILE A 44 -18.83 -12.72 42.81
CA ILE A 44 -19.40 -12.58 41.46
C ILE A 44 -18.68 -11.46 40.71
N GLU A 45 -18.54 -10.26 41.30
CA GLU A 45 -17.87 -9.14 40.67
C GLU A 45 -16.39 -9.43 40.33
N GLN A 46 -15.67 -10.10 41.23
CA GLN A 46 -14.27 -10.49 40.99
C GLN A 46 -14.16 -11.46 39.81
N ARG A 47 -15.03 -12.48 39.76
CA ARG A 47 -15.08 -13.46 38.67
C ARG A 47 -15.46 -12.81 37.34
N LEU A 48 -16.39 -11.86 37.34
CA LEU A 48 -16.79 -11.11 36.14
C LEU A 48 -15.64 -10.25 35.59
N LYS A 49 -14.89 -9.55 36.46
CA LYS A 49 -13.71 -8.77 36.02
C LYS A 49 -12.64 -9.64 35.37
N ILE A 50 -12.36 -10.82 35.94
CA ILE A 50 -11.42 -11.78 35.36
C ILE A 50 -11.97 -12.32 34.02
N ALA A 51 -13.26 -12.63 33.94
CA ALA A 51 -13.89 -13.10 32.72
C ALA A 51 -13.86 -12.04 31.61
N GLU A 52 -14.11 -10.76 31.93
CA GLU A 52 -14.06 -9.66 30.98
C GLU A 52 -12.67 -9.55 30.33
N GLN A 53 -11.61 -9.59 31.13
CA GLN A 53 -10.23 -9.55 30.62
C GLN A 53 -9.94 -10.74 29.70
N LYS A 54 -10.32 -11.95 30.12
CA LYS A 54 -10.15 -13.16 29.29
C LYS A 54 -10.94 -13.11 27.99
N LEU A 55 -12.15 -12.55 27.99
CA LEU A 55 -12.99 -12.42 26.80
C LEU A 55 -12.40 -11.39 25.82
N LYS A 56 -11.85 -10.28 26.31
CA LYS A 56 -11.12 -9.31 25.47
C LYS A 56 -9.92 -9.97 24.78
N GLU A 57 -9.11 -10.71 25.52
CA GLU A 57 -7.96 -11.43 24.95
C GLU A 57 -8.36 -12.46 23.88
N LYS A 58 -9.47 -13.18 24.10
CA LYS A 58 -10.00 -14.15 23.12
C LYS A 58 -10.50 -13.49 21.83
N ILE A 59 -11.12 -12.31 21.94
CA ILE A 59 -11.55 -11.53 20.78
C ILE A 59 -10.35 -11.00 20.00
N GLU A 60 -9.31 -10.50 20.69
CA GLU A 60 -8.06 -10.08 20.02
C GLU A 60 -7.36 -11.23 19.30
N LYS A 61 -7.40 -12.44 19.87
CA LYS A 61 -6.90 -13.67 19.22
C LYS A 61 -7.82 -14.19 18.10
N GLY A 62 -9.02 -13.64 17.96
CA GLY A 62 -10.01 -14.06 16.95
C GLY A 62 -10.69 -15.40 17.25
N GLU A 63 -10.63 -15.88 18.49
CA GLU A 63 -11.20 -17.18 18.92
C GLU A 63 -12.71 -17.10 19.19
N LEU A 64 -13.21 -15.91 19.54
CA LEU A 64 -14.61 -15.67 19.88
C LEU A 64 -15.44 -15.15 18.69
N MET A 65 -15.08 -15.55 17.46
CA MET A 65 -15.78 -15.09 16.26
C MET A 65 -17.14 -15.79 16.11
N ASN A 66 -18.19 -14.99 15.99
CA ASN A 66 -19.57 -15.44 15.95
C ASN A 66 -20.02 -15.53 14.49
N SER A 67 -20.13 -16.76 14.00
CA SER A 67 -20.36 -17.06 12.59
C SER A 67 -21.71 -16.56 12.04
N LYS A 68 -22.65 -16.17 12.90
CA LYS A 68 -23.97 -15.61 12.51
C LYS A 68 -23.91 -14.10 12.22
N ASP A 69 -22.84 -13.42 12.58
CA ASP A 69 -22.73 -11.98 12.43
C ASP A 69 -22.40 -11.59 10.97
N SER A 70 -23.27 -10.77 10.37
CA SER A 70 -23.14 -10.30 8.99
C SER A 70 -21.86 -9.48 8.77
N HIS A 71 -21.44 -8.70 9.76
CA HIS A 71 -20.26 -7.84 9.64
C HIS A 71 -18.97 -8.65 9.75
N GLN A 72 -18.92 -9.61 10.68
CA GLN A 72 -17.80 -10.55 10.78
C GLN A 72 -17.68 -11.41 9.51
N GLN A 73 -18.80 -11.88 8.95
CA GLN A 73 -18.81 -12.59 7.67
C GLN A 73 -18.27 -11.73 6.51
N LYS A 74 -18.58 -10.43 6.48
CA LYS A 74 -18.04 -9.51 5.46
C LYS A 74 -16.52 -9.37 5.60
N VAL A 75 -16.00 -9.22 6.82
CA VAL A 75 -14.55 -9.19 7.06
C VAL A 75 -13.88 -10.48 6.59
N ALA A 76 -14.48 -11.64 6.90
CA ALA A 76 -13.96 -12.93 6.44
C ALA A 76 -13.97 -13.06 4.91
N LYS A 77 -15.06 -12.63 4.27
CA LYS A 77 -15.17 -12.59 2.79
C LYS A 77 -14.16 -11.63 2.17
N GLU A 78 -13.94 -10.45 2.76
CA GLU A 78 -12.96 -9.47 2.28
C GLU A 78 -11.55 -10.09 2.28
N LYS A 79 -11.15 -10.75 3.37
CA LYS A 79 -9.88 -11.49 3.43
C LYS A 79 -9.79 -12.61 2.39
N GLN A 80 -10.90 -13.33 2.12
CA GLN A 80 -10.93 -14.35 1.07
C GLN A 80 -10.76 -13.72 -0.33
N TYR A 81 -11.42 -12.60 -0.60
CA TYR A 81 -11.28 -11.87 -1.85
C TYR A 81 -9.87 -11.31 -2.04
N GLU A 82 -9.22 -10.82 -0.99
CA GLU A 82 -7.83 -10.37 -1.04
C GLU A 82 -6.89 -11.52 -1.45
N LYS A 83 -7.02 -12.69 -0.81
CA LYS A 83 -6.24 -13.88 -1.19
C LYS A 83 -6.45 -14.28 -2.65
N ILE A 84 -7.69 -14.21 -3.12
CA ILE A 84 -8.03 -14.50 -4.53
C ILE A 84 -7.41 -13.44 -5.45
N LYS A 85 -7.52 -12.15 -5.12
CA LYS A 85 -6.91 -11.06 -5.91
C LYS A 85 -5.39 -11.23 -6.02
N GLU A 86 -4.73 -11.57 -4.93
CA GLU A 86 -3.30 -11.87 -4.89
C GLU A 86 -2.98 -13.09 -5.77
N ALA A 87 -3.71 -14.19 -5.61
CA ALA A 87 -3.49 -15.41 -6.38
C ALA A 87 -3.66 -15.20 -7.89
N PHE A 88 -4.63 -14.38 -8.31
CA PHE A 88 -4.88 -14.05 -9.71
C PHE A 88 -4.11 -12.81 -10.21
N ASN A 89 -3.22 -12.22 -9.41
CA ASN A 89 -2.49 -10.99 -9.73
C ASN A 89 -3.40 -9.85 -10.24
N ILE A 90 -4.60 -9.73 -9.67
CA ILE A 90 -5.54 -8.67 -10.02
C ILE A 90 -5.02 -7.36 -9.42
N LYS A 91 -4.91 -6.33 -10.27
CA LYS A 91 -4.43 -5.00 -9.84
C LYS A 91 -5.39 -4.36 -8.83
N ASN A 92 -4.86 -3.60 -7.88
CA ASN A 92 -5.66 -2.84 -6.92
C ASN A 92 -6.61 -1.82 -7.58
N ASP A 93 -6.19 -1.26 -8.72
CA ASP A 93 -6.99 -0.31 -9.51
C ASP A 93 -8.01 -0.98 -10.43
N TYR A 94 -8.21 -2.29 -10.30
CA TYR A 94 -9.18 -3.03 -11.09
C TYR A 94 -10.60 -2.55 -10.76
N LYS A 95 -11.29 -2.06 -11.79
CA LYS A 95 -12.69 -1.65 -11.71
C LYS A 95 -13.54 -2.63 -12.50
N VAL A 96 -14.56 -3.17 -11.85
CA VAL A 96 -15.56 -4.02 -12.51
C VAL A 96 -16.20 -3.23 -13.66
N GLY A 97 -16.36 -3.87 -14.81
CA GLY A 97 -16.97 -3.25 -15.98
C GLY A 97 -16.02 -2.44 -16.88
N LYS A 98 -14.77 -2.16 -16.45
CA LYS A 98 -13.79 -1.42 -17.26
C LYS A 98 -13.51 -2.10 -18.60
N SER A 99 -13.59 -3.43 -18.66
CA SER A 99 -13.39 -4.19 -19.89
C SER A 99 -14.48 -3.95 -20.96
N PHE A 100 -15.66 -3.45 -20.57
CA PHE A 100 -16.76 -3.13 -21.49
C PHE A 100 -16.75 -1.66 -21.94
N ASP A 101 -15.95 -0.81 -21.29
CA ASP A 101 -15.74 0.58 -21.73
C ASP A 101 -14.70 0.61 -22.86
N PHE A 102 -15.18 0.46 -24.09
CA PHE A 102 -14.32 0.41 -25.28
C PHE A 102 -13.67 1.77 -25.57
N ASP A 103 -14.40 2.87 -25.38
CA ASP A 103 -13.91 4.22 -25.64
C ASP A 103 -12.82 4.61 -24.63
N GLY A 104 -13.06 4.37 -23.34
CA GLY A 104 -12.06 4.60 -22.30
C GLY A 104 -10.79 3.75 -22.51
N GLN A 105 -10.94 2.49 -22.93
CA GLN A 105 -9.78 1.65 -23.26
C GLN A 105 -8.98 2.18 -24.45
N LYS A 106 -9.65 2.64 -25.50
CA LYS A 106 -9.00 3.22 -26.68
C LYS A 106 -8.21 4.48 -26.31
N GLN A 107 -8.78 5.34 -25.47
CA GLN A 107 -8.08 6.54 -24.97
C GLN A 107 -6.85 6.15 -24.13
N GLU A 108 -6.96 5.17 -23.23
CA GLU A 108 -5.84 4.73 -22.40
C GLU A 108 -4.69 4.13 -23.25
N ILE A 109 -5.02 3.38 -24.30
CA ILE A 109 -4.04 2.84 -25.24
C ILE A 109 -3.32 3.97 -25.99
N LEU A 110 -4.08 4.94 -26.53
CA LEU A 110 -3.51 6.10 -27.22
C LEU A 110 -2.59 6.92 -26.31
N GLN A 111 -3.01 7.16 -25.06
CA GLN A 111 -2.20 7.88 -24.08
C GLN A 111 -0.90 7.12 -23.75
N LYS A 112 -0.97 5.79 -23.59
CA LYS A 112 0.23 4.97 -23.39
C LYS A 112 1.18 5.02 -24.58
N GLN A 113 0.65 5.03 -25.80
CA GLN A 113 1.47 5.15 -27.01
C GLN A 113 2.16 6.52 -27.08
N TYR A 114 1.40 7.60 -26.81
CA TYR A 114 1.93 8.97 -26.77
C TYR A 114 3.04 9.12 -25.73
N ASN A 115 2.80 8.66 -24.49
CA ASN A 115 3.80 8.74 -23.42
C ASN A 115 5.07 7.95 -23.77
N LYS A 116 4.94 6.75 -24.36
CA LYS A 116 6.09 5.97 -24.83
C LYS A 116 6.89 6.69 -25.91
N GLU A 117 6.22 7.42 -26.81
CA GLU A 117 6.91 8.18 -27.85
C GLU A 117 7.64 9.39 -27.26
N LEU A 118 7.00 10.09 -26.31
CA LEU A 118 7.60 11.22 -25.59
C LEU A 118 8.87 10.78 -24.84
N GLU A 119 8.81 9.69 -24.07
CA GLU A 119 9.96 9.13 -23.37
C GLU A 119 11.11 8.76 -24.33
N LYS A 120 10.79 8.19 -25.51
CA LYS A 120 11.81 7.87 -26.52
C LYS A 120 12.48 9.14 -27.05
N ARG A 121 11.71 10.19 -27.34
CA ARG A 121 12.24 11.48 -27.80
C ARG A 121 13.16 12.11 -26.75
N GLU A 122 12.73 12.15 -25.49
CA GLU A 122 13.54 12.65 -24.38
C GLU A 122 14.86 11.88 -24.22
N LYS A 123 14.82 10.54 -24.31
CA LYS A 123 16.03 9.71 -24.25
C LYS A 123 17.00 10.02 -25.40
N ILE A 124 16.49 10.20 -26.61
CA ILE A 124 17.30 10.57 -27.78
C ILE A 124 17.92 11.96 -27.59
N GLU A 125 17.16 12.94 -27.10
CA GLU A 125 17.67 14.29 -26.85
C GLU A 125 18.74 14.33 -25.77
N LYS A 126 18.50 13.63 -24.64
CA LYS A 126 19.49 13.48 -23.56
C LYS A 126 20.78 12.86 -24.09
N PHE A 127 20.69 11.80 -24.90
CA PHE A 127 21.86 11.16 -25.51
C PHE A 127 22.61 12.10 -26.49
N LYS A 128 21.89 12.87 -27.31
CA LYS A 128 22.46 13.87 -28.20
C LYS A 128 23.18 14.98 -27.42
N MET A 129 22.59 15.46 -26.32
CA MET A 129 23.21 16.45 -25.43
C MET A 129 24.50 15.91 -24.81
N GLN A 130 24.46 14.72 -24.21
CA GLN A 130 25.66 14.09 -23.62
C GLN A 130 26.79 13.95 -24.64
N LYS A 131 26.50 13.49 -25.87
CA LYS A 131 27.51 13.43 -26.95
C LYS A 131 28.08 14.80 -27.31
N ARG A 132 27.27 15.86 -27.31
CA ARG A 132 27.74 17.23 -27.58
C ARG A 132 28.64 17.73 -26.46
N GLU A 133 28.29 17.50 -25.20
CA GLU A 133 29.11 17.87 -24.05
C GLU A 133 30.45 17.13 -24.03
N GLU A 134 30.43 15.81 -24.28
CA GLU A 134 31.64 15.01 -24.32
C GLU A 134 32.61 15.50 -25.42
N LYS A 135 32.07 15.87 -26.60
CA LYS A 135 32.86 16.51 -27.67
C LYS A 135 33.43 17.86 -27.24
N LYS A 136 32.65 18.71 -26.55
CA LYS A 136 33.13 20.01 -26.03
C LYS A 136 34.26 19.81 -25.01
N GLN A 137 34.11 18.88 -24.06
CA GLN A 137 35.13 18.55 -23.08
C GLN A 137 36.42 18.02 -23.73
N LYS A 138 36.31 17.11 -24.73
CA LYS A 138 37.46 16.62 -25.49
C LYS A 138 38.19 17.75 -26.22
N LYS A 139 37.46 18.70 -26.82
CA LYS A 139 38.05 19.90 -27.46
C LYS A 139 38.78 20.79 -26.44
N GLN A 140 38.16 21.09 -25.30
CA GLN A 140 38.79 21.89 -24.24
C GLN A 140 40.07 21.22 -23.71
N LYS A 141 40.05 19.91 -23.45
CA LYS A 141 41.24 19.15 -23.02
C LYS A 141 42.36 19.22 -24.06
N LYS A 142 42.05 19.14 -25.36
CA LYS A 142 43.05 19.30 -26.44
C LYS A 142 43.66 20.70 -26.46
N ILE A 143 42.83 21.75 -26.33
CA ILE A 143 43.30 23.14 -26.27
C ILE A 143 44.22 23.36 -25.06
N TYR A 144 43.81 22.88 -23.88
CA TYR A 144 44.59 22.96 -22.65
C TYR A 144 45.97 22.28 -22.80
N LYS A 145 46.01 21.06 -23.33
CA LYS A 145 47.27 20.34 -23.62
C LYS A 145 48.18 21.12 -24.58
N ARG A 146 47.62 21.68 -25.65
CA ARG A 146 48.38 22.48 -26.64
C ARG A 146 48.95 23.75 -26.02
N ASN A 147 48.21 24.43 -25.15
CA ASN A 147 48.68 25.62 -24.45
C ASN A 147 49.79 25.29 -23.43
N LYS A 148 49.66 24.20 -22.67
CA LYS A 148 50.71 23.71 -21.74
C LYS A 148 52.02 23.38 -22.47
N GLN A 149 51.94 22.76 -23.65
CA GLN A 149 53.11 22.51 -24.50
C GLN A 149 53.74 23.80 -25.03
N LYS A 150 52.94 24.80 -25.43
CA LYS A 150 53.47 26.11 -25.86
C LYS A 150 54.19 26.84 -24.72
N GLN A 151 53.63 26.82 -23.51
CA GLN A 151 54.23 27.45 -22.33
C GLN A 151 55.56 26.77 -21.94
N SER A 152 55.62 25.44 -21.89
CA SER A 152 56.87 24.73 -21.61
C SER A 152 57.97 24.99 -22.64
N LYS A 153 57.64 25.11 -23.94
CA LYS A 153 58.59 25.53 -24.99
C LYS A 153 59.08 26.97 -24.80
N LYS A 154 58.20 27.90 -24.41
CA LYS A 154 58.59 29.29 -24.09
C LYS A 154 59.51 29.37 -22.88
N ASN A 155 59.24 28.60 -21.83
CA ASN A 155 60.08 28.60 -20.62
C ASN A 155 61.47 28.00 -20.89
N LYS A 156 61.58 26.92 -21.68
CA LYS A 156 62.89 26.37 -22.10
C LYS A 156 63.72 27.35 -22.93
N LYS A 157 63.09 28.16 -23.80
CA LYS A 157 63.78 29.20 -24.57
C LYS A 157 64.27 30.36 -23.70
N LYS A 158 63.58 30.66 -22.60
CA LYS A 158 63.98 31.71 -21.64
C LYS A 158 65.08 31.28 -20.66
N SER A 159 65.36 29.99 -20.54
CA SER A 159 66.43 29.46 -19.66
C SER A 159 67.74 29.17 -20.41
N GLN A 160 67.80 29.43 -21.71
CA GLN A 160 68.98 29.19 -22.57
C GLN A 160 69.57 30.47 -23.18
N GLY A 161 68.99 31.63 -22.88
CA GLY A 161 69.56 32.96 -23.13
C GLY A 161 69.62 33.70 -21.81
#